data_AF-A0A833VT83-F1
#
_entry.id   AF-A0A833VT83-F1
#
_cell.length_a   1.000
_cell.length_b   1.000
_cell.length_c   1.000
_cell.angle_alpha   90.00
_cell.angle_beta   90.00
_cell.angle_gamma   90.00
#
_symmetry.space_group_name_H-M   'P 1'
#
loop_
_entity.id
_entity.type
_entity.pdbx_description
1 polymer ?
#
loop_
_entity_poly.entity_id
_entity_poly.type
_entity_poly.pdbx_seq_one_letter_code
_entity_poly.pdbx_strand_id
1 'polypeptide(L)'
;MSKSSSQASSPQEESQRMASVRQVYQKAILIPMHHLDQLRRDYEIFEKSVSQTLAKGLLSEYRPKYNSAKAVYRERKQLIDNIDWNTLAVPPTGSSKVSCYI
;
A
#
# COMPACT_ATOMS: atom_id res chain seq x y z
N MET A 1 -11.08 10.11 38.99
CA MET A 1 -9.97 9.62 38.13
C MET A 1 -10.26 8.18 37.78
N SER A 2 -10.91 7.94 36.65
CA SER A 2 -11.38 6.62 36.24
C SER A 2 -10.23 5.85 35.57
N LYS A 3 -9.82 4.73 36.17
CA LYS A 3 -8.82 3.80 35.63
C LYS A 3 -9.33 3.22 34.31
N SER A 4 -8.60 3.44 33.22
CA SER A 4 -8.82 2.73 31.95
C SER A 4 -8.40 1.27 32.13
N SER A 5 -9.39 0.39 32.21
CA SER A 5 -9.22 -1.06 32.28
C SER A 5 -8.45 -1.57 31.06
N SER A 6 -7.28 -2.17 31.29
CA SER A 6 -6.64 -3.08 30.35
C SER A 6 -7.59 -4.26 30.10
N GLN A 7 -8.38 -4.21 29.04
CA GLN A 7 -9.26 -5.32 28.67
C GLN A 7 -8.40 -6.44 28.08
N ALA A 8 -8.35 -7.58 28.76
CA ALA A 8 -7.90 -8.82 28.16
C ALA A 8 -8.89 -9.19 27.05
N SER A 9 -8.48 -9.03 25.80
CA SER A 9 -9.29 -9.43 24.64
C SER A 9 -9.47 -10.94 24.64
N SER A 10 -10.68 -11.41 24.34
CA SER A 10 -10.93 -12.84 24.18
C SER A 10 -10.11 -13.42 23.02
N PRO A 11 -9.75 -14.71 23.04
CA PRO A 11 -9.03 -15.36 21.94
C PRO A 11 -9.73 -15.21 20.57
N GLN A 12 -11.07 -15.14 20.57
CA GLN A 12 -11.86 -14.87 19.37
C GLN A 12 -11.63 -13.45 18.83
N GLU A 13 -11.64 -12.44 19.70
CA GLU A 13 -11.39 -11.05 19.31
C GLU A 13 -9.97 -10.87 18.75
N GLU A 14 -8.98 -11.50 19.35
CA GLU A 14 -7.60 -11.46 18.85
C GLU A 14 -7.49 -12.11 17.47
N SER A 15 -8.13 -13.26 17.27
CA SER A 15 -8.17 -13.95 15.98
C SER A 15 -8.84 -13.09 14.90
N GLN A 16 -9.96 -12.44 15.24
CA GLN A 16 -10.66 -11.52 14.35
C GLN A 16 -9.79 -10.30 14.00
N ARG A 17 -9.12 -9.72 15.00
CA ARG A 17 -8.19 -8.60 14.81
C ARG A 17 -7.08 -8.98 13.83
N MET A 18 -6.45 -10.15 14.00
CA MET A 18 -5.41 -10.63 13.11
C MET A 18 -5.92 -10.83 11.68
N ALA A 19 -7.13 -11.38 11.51
CA ALA A 19 -7.76 -11.55 10.20
C ALA A 19 -8.02 -10.20 9.50
N SER A 20 -8.51 -9.20 10.24
CA SER A 20 -8.73 -7.86 9.70
C SER A 20 -7.44 -7.19 9.25
N VAL A 21 -6.37 -7.28 10.05
CA VAL A 21 -5.05 -6.73 9.69
C VAL A 21 -4.49 -7.41 8.43
N ARG A 22 -4.59 -8.74 8.36
CA ARG A 22 -4.21 -9.52 7.18
C ARG A 22 -4.93 -9.04 5.91
N GLN A 23 -6.25 -8.87 5.97
CA GLN A 23 -7.04 -8.41 4.82
C GLN A 23 -6.58 -7.04 4.30
N VAL A 24 -6.26 -6.11 5.21
CA VAL A 24 -5.79 -4.77 4.83
C VAL A 24 -4.43 -4.86 4.13
N TYR A 25 -3.47 -5.62 4.68
CA TYR A 25 -2.18 -5.81 4.02
C TYR A 25 -2.32 -6.46 2.65
N GLN A 26 -3.12 -7.53 2.55
CA GLN A 26 -3.37 -8.24 1.30
C GLN A 26 -3.96 -7.33 0.23
N LYS A 27 -4.84 -6.40 0.59
CA LYS A 27 -5.33 -5.37 -0.33
C LYS A 27 -4.24 -4.36 -0.68
N ALA A 28 -3.51 -3.85 0.32
CA ALA A 28 -2.51 -2.81 0.14
C ALA A 28 -1.38 -3.22 -0.82
N ILE A 29 -0.89 -4.46 -0.73
CA ILE A 29 0.19 -4.98 -1.61
C ILE A 29 -0.23 -5.18 -3.08
N LEU A 30 -1.52 -5.03 -3.39
CA LEU A 30 -2.06 -5.11 -4.75
C LEU A 30 -2.27 -3.73 -5.40
N ILE A 31 -2.19 -2.65 -4.62
CA ILE A 31 -2.40 -1.31 -5.13
C ILE A 31 -1.06 -0.77 -5.65
N PRO A 32 -0.94 -0.40 -6.92
CA PRO A 32 0.30 0.12 -7.50
C PRO A 32 0.63 1.51 -6.93
N MET A 33 1.38 1.55 -5.83
CA MET A 33 1.76 2.74 -5.07
C MET A 33 3.28 2.84 -4.87
N HIS A 34 3.77 4.01 -4.44
CA HIS A 34 5.20 4.24 -4.24
C HIS A 34 5.84 3.30 -3.21
N HIS A 35 5.20 3.09 -2.06
CA HIS A 35 5.77 2.34 -0.93
C HIS A 35 5.44 0.84 -0.97
N LEU A 36 5.18 0.28 -2.16
CA LEU A 36 4.74 -1.11 -2.31
C LEU A 36 5.75 -2.13 -1.76
N ASP A 37 7.06 -1.89 -1.96
CA ASP A 37 8.14 -2.75 -1.44
C ASP A 37 8.19 -2.75 0.10
N GLN A 38 7.91 -1.61 0.74
CA GLN A 38 7.88 -1.50 2.20
C GLN A 38 6.69 -2.27 2.77
N LEU A 39 5.48 -2.01 2.24
CA LEU A 39 4.26 -2.74 2.61
C LEU A 39 4.41 -4.25 2.45
N ARG A 40 5.08 -4.70 1.38
CA ARG A 40 5.34 -6.11 1.15
C ARG A 40 6.25 -6.71 2.23
N ARG A 41 7.32 -6.01 2.64
CA ARG A 41 8.21 -6.48 3.72
C ARG A 41 7.48 -6.53 5.06
N ASP A 42 6.70 -5.51 5.37
CA ASP A 42 5.94 -5.43 6.63
C ASP A 42 4.89 -6.55 6.70
N TYR A 43 4.24 -6.86 5.58
CA TYR A 43 3.35 -8.02 5.47
C TYR A 43 4.06 -9.35 5.70
N GLU A 44 5.28 -9.53 5.17
CA GLU A 44 6.08 -10.75 5.40
C GLU A 44 6.46 -10.94 6.87
N ILE A 45 6.82 -9.85 7.56
CA ILE A 45 7.13 -9.87 8.99
C ILE A 45 5.86 -10.22 9.79
N PHE A 46 4.74 -9.57 9.47
CA PHE A 46 3.45 -9.82 10.11
C PHE A 46 3.02 -11.29 9.97
N GLU A 47 2.99 -11.85 8.76
CA GLU A 47 2.55 -13.24 8.56
C GLU A 47 3.45 -14.24 9.29
N LYS A 48 4.77 -14.01 9.30
CA LYS A 48 5.71 -14.84 10.06
C LYS A 48 5.47 -14.76 11.58
N SER A 49 5.10 -13.58 12.10
CA SER A 49 4.77 -13.41 13.52
C SER A 49 3.45 -14.06 13.92
N VAL A 50 2.49 -14.16 13.00
CA VAL A 50 1.19 -14.81 13.26
C VAL A 50 1.30 -16.33 13.15
N SER A 51 1.86 -16.84 12.05
CA SER A 51 2.08 -18.28 11.86
C SER A 51 3.08 -18.56 10.75
N GLN A 52 4.25 -19.09 11.10
CA GLN A 52 5.29 -19.44 10.13
C GLN A 52 4.84 -20.53 9.13
N THR A 53 3.98 -21.46 9.57
CA THR A 53 3.45 -22.53 8.72
C THR A 53 2.54 -21.98 7.63
N LEU A 54 1.60 -21.10 8.00
CA LEU A 54 0.65 -20.50 7.06
C LEU A 54 1.33 -19.46 6.15
N ALA A 55 2.32 -18.72 6.69
CA ALA A 55 3.01 -17.65 5.98
C ALA A 55 3.58 -18.12 4.63
N LYS A 56 4.21 -19.29 4.56
CA LYS A 56 4.81 -19.78 3.30
C LYS A 56 3.80 -19.89 2.17
N GLY A 57 2.60 -20.42 2.45
CA GLY A 57 1.52 -20.55 1.46
C GLY A 57 1.00 -19.20 1.00
N LEU A 58 0.64 -18.32 1.94
CA LEU A 58 0.12 -16.98 1.65
C LEU A 58 1.14 -16.12 0.89
N LEU A 59 2.41 -16.15 1.29
CA LEU A 59 3.45 -15.36 0.64
C LEU A 59 3.72 -15.83 -0.78
N SER A 60 3.64 -17.14 -1.04
CA SER A 60 3.75 -17.72 -2.39
C SER A 60 2.58 -17.33 -3.27
N GLU A 61 1.35 -17.45 -2.75
CA GLU A 61 0.12 -17.11 -3.48
C GLU A 61 0.05 -15.64 -3.90
N TYR A 62 0.48 -14.73 -3.01
CA TYR A 62 0.44 -13.29 -3.27
C TYR A 62 1.65 -12.76 -4.05
N ARG A 63 2.72 -13.55 -4.22
CA ARG A 63 3.91 -13.13 -4.97
C ARG A 63 3.62 -12.73 -6.42
N PRO A 64 2.91 -13.52 -7.25
CA PRO A 64 2.59 -13.11 -8.62
C PRO A 64 1.67 -11.88 -8.66
N LYS A 65 0.73 -11.76 -7.71
CA LYS A 65 -0.19 -10.62 -7.63
C LYS A 65 0.55 -9.32 -7.31
N TYR A 66 1.49 -9.37 -6.36
CA TYR A 66 2.41 -8.27 -6.04
C TYR A 66 3.28 -7.88 -7.25
N ASN A 67 3.84 -8.86 -7.97
CA ASN A 67 4.67 -8.59 -9.15
C ASN A 67 3.88 -7.85 -10.24
N SER A 68 2.62 -8.24 -10.46
CA SER A 68 1.70 -7.55 -11.37
C SER A 68 1.47 -6.09 -10.93
N ALA A 69 1.15 -5.86 -9.66
CA ALA A 69 0.99 -4.51 -9.12
C ALA A 69 2.27 -3.66 -9.27
N LYS A 70 3.44 -4.27 -9.09
CA LYS A 70 4.73 -3.60 -9.26
C LYS A 70 5.04 -3.24 -10.71
N ALA A 71 4.65 -4.09 -11.67
CA ALA A 71 4.78 -3.78 -13.10
C ALA A 71 3.92 -2.56 -13.47
N VAL A 72 2.65 -2.57 -13.07
CA VAL A 72 1.73 -1.44 -13.28
C VAL A 72 2.24 -0.15 -12.63
N TYR A 73 2.80 -0.23 -11.42
CA TYR A 73 3.39 0.94 -10.77
C TYR A 73 4.56 1.53 -11.57
N ARG A 74 5.43 0.69 -12.15
CA ARG A 74 6.56 1.16 -12.98
C ARG A 74 6.09 1.88 -14.22
N GLU A 75 5.10 1.33 -14.92
CA GLU A 75 4.49 1.97 -16.09
C GLU A 75 3.85 3.31 -15.73
N ARG A 76 3.05 3.35 -14.65
CA ARG A 76 2.42 4.59 -14.16
C ARG A 76 3.45 5.65 -13.78
N LYS A 77 4.53 5.25 -13.10
CA LYS A 77 5.58 6.16 -12.68
C LYS A 77 6.24 6.84 -13.89
N GLN A 78 6.53 6.10 -14.96
CA GLN A 78 7.11 6.68 -16.17
C GLN A 78 6.22 7.76 -16.81
N LEU A 79 4.90 7.59 -16.76
CA LEU A 79 3.95 8.58 -17.27
C LEU A 79 3.85 9.81 -16.36
N ILE A 80 3.83 9.57 -15.05
CA ILE A 80 3.62 10.60 -14.02
C ILE A 80 4.87 11.45 -13.79
N ASP A 81 6.07 10.88 -13.89
CA ASP A 81 7.33 11.60 -13.65
C ASP A 81 7.53 12.78 -14.62
N ASN A 82 6.84 12.78 -15.78
CA ASN A 82 6.88 13.87 -16.76
C ASN A 82 5.77 14.93 -16.54
N ILE A 83 4.93 14.77 -15.53
CA ILE A 83 3.86 15.71 -15.21
C ILE A 83 4.38 16.71 -14.19
N ASP A 84 4.33 18.00 -14.54
CA ASP A 84 4.55 19.05 -13.56
C ASP A 84 3.29 19.23 -12.72
N TRP A 85 3.37 18.77 -11.47
CA TRP A 85 2.30 18.89 -10.47
C TRP A 85 1.99 20.34 -10.07
N ASN A 86 2.89 21.28 -10.36
CA ASN A 86 2.70 22.69 -10.03
C ASN A 86 2.08 23.50 -11.18
N THR A 87 1.82 22.89 -12.34
CA THR A 87 1.18 23.59 -13.46
C THR A 87 -0.31 23.82 -13.17
N LEU A 88 -0.75 25.07 -13.30
CA LEU A 88 -2.17 25.46 -13.18
C LEU A 88 -2.93 25.16 -14.47
N ALA A 89 -4.24 24.94 -14.34
CA ALA A 89 -5.13 24.80 -15.49
C ALA A 89 -5.15 26.11 -16.28
N VAL A 90 -4.72 26.05 -17.55
CA VAL A 90 -4.77 27.17 -18.48
C VAL A 90 -5.57 26.79 -19.73
N PRO A 91 -6.29 27.74 -20.34
CA PRO A 91 -6.98 27.48 -21.60
C PRO A 91 -5.95 27.09 -22.68
N PRO A 92 -6.31 26.24 -23.67
CA PRO A 92 -5.40 25.84 -24.73
C PRO A 92 -5.09 27.03 -25.66
N THR A 93 -4.06 27.79 -25.33
CA THR A 93 -3.58 28.98 -26.08
C THR A 93 -2.41 28.69 -27.02
N GLY A 94 -2.05 27.41 -27.20
CA GLY A 94 -0.99 26.97 -28.12
C GLY A 94 0.44 27.10 -27.57
N SER A 95 0.64 27.64 -26.37
CA SER A 95 1.95 27.66 -25.69
C SER A 95 1.96 26.71 -24.49
N SER A 96 2.78 25.65 -24.54
CA SER A 96 2.84 24.61 -23.50
C SER A 96 3.55 25.04 -22.21
N LYS A 97 4.02 26.29 -22.11
CA LYS A 97 4.66 26.82 -20.90
C LYS A 97 4.09 28.18 -20.55
N VAL A 98 3.47 28.27 -19.38
CA VAL A 98 3.04 29.53 -18.78
C VAL A 98 4.29 30.25 -18.30
N SER A 99 4.94 31.00 -19.19
CA SER A 99 5.96 31.98 -18.77
C SER A 99 5.21 33.21 -18.26
N CYS A 100 4.63 33.12 -17.06
CA CYS A 100 4.18 34.30 -16.35
C CYS A 100 5.44 34.93 -15.73
N TYR A 101 6.05 35.88 -16.45
CA TYR A 101 7.04 36.77 -15.87
C TYR A 101 6.31 37.64 -14.83
N ILE A 102 6.69 37.49 -13.56
CA ILE A 102 6.43 38.47 -12.50
C ILE A 102 7.73 39.24 -12.30
#